data_AF-A0A3D1QUE1-F1
#
_entry.id   AF-A0A3D1QUE1-F1
#
_cell.length_a   1.000
_cell.length_b   1.000
_cell.length_c   1.000
_cell.angle_alpha   90.00
_cell.angle_beta   90.00
_cell.angle_gamma   90.00
#
_symmetry.space_group_name_H-M   'P 1'
#
loop_
_entity.id
_entity.type
_entity.pdbx_description
1 polymer ?
#
loop_
_entity_poly.entity_id
_entity_poly.type
_entity_poly.pdbx_seq_one_letter_code
_entity_poly.pdbx_strand_id
1 'polypeptide(L)'
;VAESSGKNLGRPHLARVLVKHGYVRDVKEAFERYLSAGKPAFVERYKLTSEEAIELVGRAGGCATLAHAFASRLSREEIVLLKEQGLAGLEVAHPDHSPDERAE
;
A
#
# COMPACT_ATOMS: atom_id res chain seq x y z
N VAL A 1 10.76 16.93 7.87
CA VAL A 1 11.54 16.63 9.11
C VAL A 1 10.63 16.37 10.31
N ALA A 2 9.61 17.19 10.58
CA ALA A 2 8.85 17.19 11.84
C ALA A 2 8.19 15.86 12.31
N GLU A 3 7.73 14.98 11.40
CA GLU A 3 7.10 13.70 11.79
C GLU A 3 7.73 12.47 11.11
N SER A 4 8.63 12.64 10.13
CA SER A 4 9.23 11.55 9.35
C SER A 4 10.71 11.28 9.70
N SER A 5 11.28 12.01 10.66
CA SER A 5 12.71 11.94 11.00
C SER A 5 13.66 12.11 9.80
N GLY A 6 13.18 12.74 8.72
CA GLY A 6 13.96 12.97 7.49
C GLY A 6 14.11 11.76 6.56
N LYS A 7 13.52 10.60 6.88
CA LYS A 7 13.59 9.39 6.04
C LYS A 7 12.18 8.98 5.60
N ASN A 8 12.03 8.49 4.36
CA ASN A 8 10.79 7.93 3.80
C ASN A 8 9.51 8.74 4.09
N LEU A 9 9.44 9.99 3.60
CA LEU A 9 8.26 10.83 3.75
C LEU A 9 7.05 10.23 3.00
N GLY A 10 6.00 9.94 3.76
CA GLY A 10 4.68 9.51 3.29
C GLY A 10 3.52 10.34 3.85
N ARG A 11 2.33 10.17 3.25
CA ARG A 11 1.06 10.83 3.63
C ARG A 11 0.68 10.68 5.12
N PRO A 12 0.94 9.55 5.81
CA PRO A 12 0.66 9.45 7.24
C PRO A 12 1.37 10.52 8.10
N HIS A 13 2.58 10.94 7.71
CA HIS A 13 3.29 12.01 8.41
C HIS A 13 2.60 13.36 8.23
N LEU A 14 2.13 13.66 7.01
CA LEU A 14 1.35 14.88 6.75
C LEU A 14 0.03 14.85 7.51
N ALA A 15 -0.65 13.71 7.58
CA ALA A 15 -1.85 13.54 8.39
C ALA A 15 -1.60 13.87 9.87
N ARG A 16 -0.49 13.38 10.46
CA ARG A 16 -0.10 13.71 11.84
C ARG A 16 0.17 15.19 12.04
N VAL A 17 0.81 15.86 11.07
CA VAL A 17 1.03 17.31 11.12
C VAL A 17 -0.31 18.07 11.09
N LEU A 18 -1.26 17.66 10.24
CA LEU A 18 -2.59 18.26 10.15
C LEU A 18 -3.37 18.12 11.46
N VAL A 19 -3.31 16.95 12.10
CA VAL A 19 -3.91 16.71 13.43
C VAL A 19 -3.24 17.58 14.49
N LYS A 20 -1.91 17.59 14.53
CA LYS A 20 -1.12 18.35 15.53
C LYS A 20 -1.43 19.85 15.51
N HIS A 21 -1.75 20.41 14.35
CA HIS A 21 -2.09 21.83 14.19
C HIS A 21 -3.60 22.10 14.22
N GLY A 22 -4.43 21.09 14.50
CA GLY A 22 -5.87 21.24 14.66
C GLY A 22 -6.66 21.45 13.36
N TYR A 23 -6.08 21.17 12.19
CA TYR A 23 -6.78 21.31 10.91
C TYR A 23 -7.81 20.19 10.66
N VAL A 24 -7.63 19.05 11.31
CA VAL A 24 -8.50 17.86 11.28
C VAL A 24 -8.47 17.18 12.65
N ARG A 25 -9.51 16.42 13.00
CA ARG A 25 -9.64 15.78 14.32
C ARG A 25 -8.74 14.56 14.48
N ASP A 26 -8.56 13.80 13.41
CA ASP A 26 -7.77 12.58 13.40
C ASP A 26 -7.16 12.30 12.02
N VAL A 27 -6.37 11.21 11.95
CA VAL A 27 -5.70 10.79 10.71
C VAL A 27 -6.71 10.39 9.63
N LYS A 28 -7.84 9.79 10.01
CA LYS A 28 -8.87 9.34 9.06
C LYS A 28 -9.47 10.53 8.32
N GLU A 29 -9.85 11.57 9.07
CA GLU A 29 -10.36 12.81 8.51
C GLU A 29 -9.34 13.47 7.56
N ALA A 30 -8.05 13.41 7.88
CA ALA A 30 -7.00 13.91 6.98
C ALA A 30 -7.05 13.24 5.60
N PHE A 31 -7.20 11.92 5.55
CA PHE A 31 -7.30 11.16 4.30
C PHE A 31 -8.61 11.43 3.57
N GLU A 32 -9.73 11.48 4.28
CA GLU A 32 -11.05 11.75 3.70
C GLU A 32 -11.15 13.14 3.07
N ARG A 33 -10.56 14.15 3.70
CA ARG A 33 -10.63 15.55 3.23
C ARG A 33 -9.54 15.89 2.22
N TYR A 34 -8.32 15.40 2.41
CA TYR A 34 -7.14 15.95 1.72
C TYR A 34 -6.25 14.94 1.02
N LEU A 35 -5.98 13.78 1.62
CA LEU A 35 -4.80 12.98 1.25
C LEU A 35 -5.07 11.73 0.38
N SER A 36 -6.33 11.28 0.27
CA SER A 36 -6.71 10.13 -0.57
C SER A 36 -6.74 10.46 -2.06
N ALA A 37 -6.71 9.45 -2.93
CA ALA A 37 -6.82 9.66 -4.38
C ALA A 37 -8.05 10.51 -4.72
N GLY A 38 -7.88 11.48 -5.62
CA GLY A 38 -8.92 12.44 -6.00
C GLY A 38 -9.19 13.55 -4.98
N LYS A 39 -8.40 13.67 -3.90
CA LYS A 39 -8.54 14.75 -2.91
C LYS A 39 -7.53 15.89 -3.17
N PRO A 40 -7.78 17.10 -2.65
CA PRO A 40 -7.03 18.31 -3.02
C PRO A 40 -5.51 18.26 -2.80
N ALA A 41 -5.02 17.43 -1.87
CA ALA A 41 -3.60 17.29 -1.57
C ALA A 41 -3.04 15.91 -2.01
N PHE A 42 -3.74 15.20 -2.89
CA PHE A 42 -3.21 14.00 -3.51
C PHE A 42 -2.34 14.35 -4.71
N VAL A 43 -1.09 13.93 -4.65
CA VAL A 43 -0.16 13.98 -5.78
C VAL A 43 0.22 12.54 -6.10
N GLU A 44 0.01 12.15 -7.36
CA GLU A 44 0.43 10.84 -7.83
C GLU A 44 1.95 10.72 -7.77
N ARG A 45 2.42 9.57 -7.30
CA ARG A 45 3.84 9.25 -7.23
C ARG A 45 4.13 8.15 -8.23
N TYR A 46 5.34 8.19 -8.79
CA TYR A 46 5.89 7.07 -9.52
C TYR A 46 5.80 5.79 -8.67
N LYS A 47 5.31 4.74 -9.30
CA LYS A 47 5.22 3.38 -8.78
C LYS A 47 5.67 2.46 -9.88
N LEU A 48 6.36 1.39 -9.49
CA LEU A 48 6.57 0.25 -10.36
C LEU A 48 5.22 -0.42 -10.63
N THR A 49 5.07 -0.99 -11.81
CA THR A 49 4.04 -2.00 -12.03
C THR A 49 4.34 -3.22 -11.15
N SER A 50 3.33 -4.06 -10.90
CA SER A 50 3.53 -5.31 -10.17
C SER A 50 4.57 -6.21 -10.86
N GLU A 51 4.55 -6.27 -12.19
CA GLU A 51 5.52 -7.00 -13.00
C GLU A 51 6.94 -6.46 -12.82
N GLU A 52 7.15 -5.15 -12.95
CA GLU A 52 8.45 -4.51 -12.73
C GLU A 52 8.99 -4.76 -11.32
N ALA A 53 8.11 -4.75 -10.32
CA ALA A 53 8.46 -5.03 -8.93
C ALA A 53 8.88 -6.50 -8.73
N ILE A 54 8.15 -7.45 -9.33
CA ILE A 54 8.47 -8.88 -9.28
C ILE A 54 9.83 -9.15 -9.96
N GLU A 55 10.05 -8.60 -11.15
CA GLU A 55 11.31 -8.72 -11.87
C GLU A 55 12.48 -8.17 -11.05
N LEU A 56 12.31 -6.98 -10.47
CA LEU A 56 13.35 -6.33 -9.66
C LEU A 56 13.74 -7.16 -8.45
N VAL A 57 12.76 -7.72 -7.72
CA VAL A 57 13.01 -8.60 -6.56
C VAL A 57 13.72 -9.88 -7.00
N GLY A 58 13.27 -10.50 -8.10
CA GLY A 58 13.88 -11.70 -8.65
C GLY A 58 15.33 -11.47 -9.08
N ARG A 59 15.63 -10.35 -9.74
CA ARG A 59 17.00 -9.97 -10.13
C ARG A 59 17.92 -9.72 -8.94
N ALA A 60 17.37 -9.35 -7.79
CA ALA A 60 18.09 -9.25 -6.54
C ALA A 60 18.26 -10.61 -5.81
N GLY A 61 17.73 -11.71 -6.36
CA GLY A 61 17.76 -13.04 -5.76
C GLY A 61 16.72 -13.26 -4.66
N GLY A 62 15.71 -12.40 -4.57
CA GLY A 62 14.64 -12.48 -3.57
C GLY A 62 13.39 -13.21 -4.08
N CYS A 63 12.40 -13.33 -3.20
CA CYS A 63 11.07 -13.84 -3.51
C CYS A 63 10.04 -12.72 -3.38
N ALA A 64 9.31 -12.43 -4.46
CA ALA A 64 8.25 -11.42 -4.44
C ALA A 64 6.97 -12.01 -3.85
N THR A 65 6.38 -11.35 -2.84
CA THR A 65 5.09 -11.74 -2.26
C THR A 65 4.09 -10.59 -2.36
N LEU A 66 2.81 -10.92 -2.54
CA LEU A 66 1.74 -9.93 -2.53
C LEU A 66 1.28 -9.71 -1.09
N ALA A 67 1.64 -8.55 -0.53
CA ALA A 67 1.16 -8.12 0.78
C ALA A 67 -0.37 -7.93 0.76
N HIS A 68 -1.01 -8.24 1.89
CA HIS A 68 -2.45 -8.08 2.16
C HIS A 68 -3.31 -8.35 0.92
N ALA A 69 -3.18 -9.57 0.36
CA ALA A 69 -3.64 -9.91 -0.99
C ALA A 69 -5.13 -9.64 -1.21
N PHE A 70 -5.97 -9.91 -0.21
CA PHE A 70 -7.42 -9.70 -0.29
C PHE A 70 -7.81 -8.21 -0.26
N ALA A 71 -6.92 -7.33 0.20
CA ALA A 71 -7.11 -5.88 0.15
C ALA A 71 -6.59 -5.24 -1.17
N SER A 72 -5.92 -6.01 -2.03
CA SER A 72 -5.21 -5.49 -3.21
C SER A 72 -6.13 -5.04 -4.37
N ARG A 73 -7.43 -5.35 -4.30
CA ARG A 73 -8.43 -5.18 -5.37
C ARG A 73 -8.11 -5.92 -6.68
N LEU A 74 -7.08 -6.78 -6.68
CA LEU A 74 -6.77 -7.62 -7.82
C LEU A 74 -7.78 -8.77 -7.92
N SER A 75 -8.18 -9.09 -9.13
CA SER A 75 -8.97 -10.28 -9.42
C SER A 75 -8.12 -11.55 -9.30
N ARG A 76 -8.77 -12.70 -9.20
CA ARG A 76 -8.08 -13.99 -9.19
C ARG A 76 -7.27 -14.20 -10.47
N GLU A 77 -7.80 -13.77 -11.61
CA GLU A 77 -7.13 -13.84 -12.91
C GLU A 77 -5.87 -12.96 -12.94
N GLU A 78 -5.93 -11.75 -12.39
CA GLU A 78 -4.77 -10.87 -12.26
C GLU A 78 -3.68 -11.50 -11.38
N ILE A 79 -4.06 -12.14 -10.27
CA ILE A 79 -3.11 -12.85 -9.40
C ILE A 79 -2.47 -14.03 -10.11
N VAL A 80 -3.24 -14.78 -10.91
CA VAL A 80 -2.70 -15.89 -11.73
C VAL A 80 -1.70 -15.36 -12.76
N LEU A 81 -1.97 -14.22 -13.39
CA LEU A 81 -1.02 -13.59 -14.31
C LEU A 81 0.28 -13.17 -13.59
N LEU A 82 0.17 -12.59 -12.39
CA LEU A 82 1.35 -12.24 -11.58
C LEU A 82 2.16 -13.49 -11.18
N LYS A 83 1.49 -14.61 -10.93
CA LYS A 83 2.16 -15.90 -10.68
C LYS A 83 2.97 -16.35 -11.89
N GLU A 84 2.43 -16.23 -13.10
CA GLU A 84 3.17 -16.52 -14.34
C GLU A 84 4.39 -15.61 -14.51
N GLN A 85 4.34 -14.39 -13.96
CA GLN A 85 5.45 -13.43 -13.94
C GLN A 85 6.47 -13.64 -12.81
N GLY A 86 6.26 -14.63 -11.92
CA GLY A 86 7.20 -14.97 -10.85
C GLY A 86 6.80 -14.54 -9.44
N LEU A 87 5.54 -14.17 -9.21
CA LEU A 87 5.01 -13.97 -7.86
C LEU A 87 5.12 -15.28 -7.06
N ALA A 88 5.85 -15.24 -5.95
CA ALA A 88 6.22 -16.42 -5.17
C ALA A 88 5.23 -16.76 -4.06
N GLY A 89 4.38 -15.82 -3.63
CA GLY A 89 3.42 -16.08 -2.57
C GLY A 89 2.46 -14.93 -2.28
N LEU A 90 1.49 -15.23 -1.44
CA LEU A 90 0.46 -14.30 -0.96
C LEU A 90 0.55 -14.21 0.56
N GLU A 91 0.38 -13.02 1.12
CA GLU A 91 0.17 -12.86 2.54
C GLU A 91 -1.29 -13.20 2.89
N VAL A 92 -1.49 -14.22 3.71
CA VAL A 92 -2.84 -14.65 4.15
C VAL A 92 -3.16 -14.11 5.55
N ALA A 93 -2.18 -14.14 6.48
CA ALA A 93 -2.39 -13.71 7.86
C ALA A 93 -2.18 -12.20 8.02
N HIS A 94 -3.23 -11.41 7.79
CA HIS A 94 -3.20 -9.94 7.91
C HIS A 94 -4.43 -9.41 8.69
N PRO A 95 -4.30 -8.37 9.55
CA PRO A 95 -5.42 -7.82 10.31
C PRO A 95 -6.62 -7.36 9.48
N ASP A 96 -6.35 -6.88 8.27
CA ASP A 96 -7.39 -6.42 7.34
C ASP A 96 -8.12 -7.57 6.62
N HIS A 97 -7.70 -8.83 6.81
CA HIS A 97 -8.40 -10.00 6.26
C HIS A 97 -9.39 -10.55 7.27
N SER A 98 -10.64 -10.71 6.83
CA SER A 98 -11.69 -11.43 7.53
C SER A 98 -11.35 -12.92 7.71
N PRO A 99 -11.99 -13.63 8.65
CA PRO A 99 -11.79 -15.07 8.81
C PRO A 99 -12.06 -15.88 7.53
N ASP A 100 -13.06 -15.50 6.75
CA ASP A 100 -13.42 -16.18 5.51
C ASP A 100 -12.35 -16.00 4.43
N GLU A 101 -11.83 -14.77 4.26
CA GLU A 101 -10.72 -14.49 3.33
C GLU A 101 -9.45 -15.27 3.70
N ARG A 102 -9.19 -15.51 5.00
CA ARG A 102 -8.03 -16.30 5.43
C ARG A 102 -8.18 -17.81 5.19
N ALA A 103 -9.40 -18.27 4.96
CA ALA A 103 -9.72 -19.70 4.78
C ALA A 103 -9.80 -20.11 3.30
N GLU A 104 -9.72 -19.16 2.36
CA GLU A 104 -9.65 -19.39 0.90
C GLU A 104 -8.25 -19.85 0.44
#